data_AF-A0A913XE91-F1
#
_entry.id   AF-A0A913XE91-F1
#
_cell.length_a   1.000
_cell.length_b   1.000
_cell.length_c   1.000
_cell.angle_alpha   90.00
_cell.angle_beta   90.00
_cell.angle_gamma   90.00
#
_symmetry.space_group_name_H-M   'P 1'
#
loop_
_entity.id
_entity.type
_entity.pdbx_description
1 polymer ?
#
loop_
_entity_poly.entity_id
_entity_poly.type
_entity_poly.pdbx_seq_one_letter_code
_entity_poly.pdbx_strand_id
1 'polypeptide(L)'
;RLVESSVKLDVPRSVIVEVLSDAQDIITRYLTSDTCRWRMKVNIGDMKTMLCLVKGVLGTKPVCRLSEKEQDFLSTVLIKAFLQSVPSPHDSYRTQSLKPIQFLTCEGRPVSHTKIINGVLIEAPELPTYNLNTAVRNLKVALYNVSM
;
A
#
# COMPACT_ATOMS: atom_id res chain seq x y z
N ARG A 1 -21.95 -0.05 14.77
CA ARG A 1 -23.28 0.39 14.30
C ARG A 1 -24.10 -0.70 13.62
N LEU A 2 -23.65 -1.39 12.57
CA LEU A 2 -24.48 -2.45 11.94
C LEU A 2 -24.86 -3.55 12.94
N VAL A 3 -23.87 -4.15 13.61
CA VAL A 3 -24.08 -5.17 14.65
C VAL A 3 -24.99 -4.68 15.78
N GLU A 4 -24.74 -3.47 16.29
CA GLU A 4 -25.53 -2.86 17.37
C GLU A 4 -27.00 -2.65 16.98
N SER A 5 -27.25 -2.24 15.73
CA SER A 5 -28.61 -2.08 15.19
C SER A 5 -29.28 -3.43 15.00
N SER A 6 -28.55 -4.43 14.51
CA SER A 6 -29.06 -5.80 14.33
C SER A 6 -29.46 -6.47 15.64
N VAL A 7 -28.71 -6.23 16.72
CA VAL A 7 -29.02 -6.79 18.06
C VAL A 7 -30.30 -6.19 18.67
N LYS A 8 -30.68 -4.98 18.28
CA LYS A 8 -31.87 -4.28 18.79
C LYS A 8 -33.16 -4.66 18.06
N LEU A 9 -33.06 -5.36 16.93
CA LEU A 9 -34.21 -5.78 16.15
C LEU A 9 -34.78 -7.07 16.73
N ASP A 10 -36.10 -7.11 16.91
CA ASP A 10 -36.83 -8.31 17.32
C ASP A 10 -37.10 -9.21 16.10
N VAL A 11 -36.01 -9.65 15.46
CA VAL A 11 -36.01 -10.47 14.24
C VAL A 11 -34.98 -11.59 14.42
N PRO A 12 -35.28 -12.83 13.96
CA PRO A 12 -34.31 -13.92 14.01
C PRO A 12 -33.00 -13.55 13.32
N ARG A 13 -31.87 -13.87 13.96
CA ARG A 13 -30.53 -13.52 13.46
C ARG A 13 -30.24 -14.10 12.08
N SER A 14 -30.77 -15.29 11.77
CA SER A 14 -30.63 -15.92 10.46
C SER A 14 -31.21 -15.04 9.34
N VAL A 15 -32.40 -14.48 9.55
CA VAL A 15 -33.06 -13.58 8.60
C VAL A 15 -32.27 -12.29 8.43
N ILE A 16 -31.74 -11.74 9.53
CA ILE A 16 -30.88 -10.54 9.47
C ILE A 16 -29.63 -10.80 8.63
N VAL A 17 -28.97 -11.95 8.82
CA VAL A 17 -27.78 -12.32 8.03
C VAL A 17 -28.12 -12.47 6.55
N GLU A 18 -29.23 -13.13 6.23
CA GLU A 18 -29.70 -13.32 4.85
C GLU A 18 -29.94 -11.96 4.16
N VAL A 19 -30.72 -11.08 4.81
CA VAL A 19 -31.01 -9.73 4.27
C VAL A 19 -29.74 -8.89 4.12
N LEU A 20 -28.82 -8.94 5.09
CA LEU A 20 -27.57 -8.19 4.99
C LEU A 20 -26.64 -8.74 3.90
N SER A 21 -26.64 -10.05 3.69
CA SER A 21 -25.92 -10.69 2.59
C SER A 21 -26.49 -10.24 1.25
N ASP A 22 -27.82 -10.27 1.08
CA ASP A 22 -28.49 -9.82 -0.14
C ASP A 22 -28.24 -8.33 -0.40
N ALA A 23 -28.30 -7.50 0.64
CA ALA A 23 -28.00 -6.07 0.54
C ALA A 23 -26.54 -5.82 0.12
N GLN A 24 -25.59 -6.55 0.72
CA GLN A 24 -24.18 -6.48 0.34
C GLN A 24 -23.99 -6.84 -1.13
N ASP A 25 -24.66 -7.89 -1.59
CA ASP A 25 -24.63 -8.33 -2.98
C ASP A 25 -25.17 -7.27 -3.94
N ILE A 26 -26.33 -6.68 -3.63
CA ILE A 26 -26.92 -5.59 -4.42
C ILE A 26 -25.97 -4.38 -4.48
N ILE A 27 -25.42 -3.97 -3.34
CA ILE A 27 -24.49 -2.84 -3.26
C ILE A 27 -23.22 -3.16 -4.06
N THR A 28 -22.68 -4.36 -3.95
CA THR A 28 -21.47 -4.77 -4.67
C THR A 28 -21.72 -4.78 -6.18
N ARG A 29 -22.86 -5.31 -6.64
CA ARG A 29 -23.26 -5.26 -8.05
C ARG A 29 -23.44 -3.83 -8.54
N TYR A 30 -24.02 -2.94 -7.74
CA TYR A 30 -24.13 -1.54 -8.10
C TYR A 30 -22.77 -0.83 -8.15
N LEU A 31 -21.88 -1.04 -7.17
CA LEU A 31 -20.56 -0.40 -7.15
C LEU A 31 -19.64 -0.87 -8.28
N THR A 32 -19.83 -2.10 -8.74
CA THR A 32 -19.05 -2.69 -9.85
C THR A 32 -19.64 -2.40 -11.23
N SER A 33 -20.91 -1.98 -11.32
CA SER A 33 -21.57 -1.67 -12.59
C SER A 33 -21.01 -0.40 -13.24
N ASP A 34 -21.16 -0.31 -14.56
CA ASP A 34 -20.84 0.91 -15.32
C ASP A 34 -21.85 2.05 -15.07
N THR A 35 -23.00 1.74 -14.46
CA THR A 35 -24.03 2.72 -14.07
C THR A 35 -23.74 3.41 -12.74
N CYS A 36 -22.71 2.94 -12.00
CA CYS A 36 -22.30 3.56 -10.74
C CYS A 36 -21.75 4.97 -10.96
N ARG A 37 -22.46 5.98 -10.47
CA ARG A 37 -22.02 7.38 -10.59
C ARG A 37 -20.84 7.73 -9.69
N TRP A 38 -20.55 6.90 -8.69
CA TRP A 38 -19.45 7.12 -7.75
C TRP A 38 -18.14 6.47 -8.20
N ARG A 39 -18.17 5.65 -9.27
CA ARG A 39 -16.96 5.04 -9.81
C ARG A 39 -16.18 6.07 -10.61
N MET A 40 -15.05 6.50 -10.06
CA MET A 40 -14.12 7.39 -10.76
C MET A 40 -13.03 6.56 -11.46
N LYS A 41 -12.85 6.76 -12.76
CA LYS A 41 -11.69 6.23 -13.48
C LYS A 41 -10.46 7.04 -13.06
N VAL A 42 -9.47 6.38 -12.48
CA VAL A 42 -8.20 7.00 -12.09
C VAL A 42 -7.16 6.71 -13.16
N ASN A 43 -6.55 7.76 -13.69
CA ASN A 43 -5.41 7.66 -14.59
C ASN A 43 -4.12 7.79 -13.79
N ILE A 44 -3.26 6.76 -13.84
CA ILE A 44 -1.96 6.76 -13.16
C ILE A 44 -1.05 7.88 -13.69
N GLY A 45 -1.23 8.32 -14.94
CA GLY A 45 -0.50 9.44 -15.52
C GLY A 45 -0.94 10.82 -15.03
N ASP A 46 -2.12 10.94 -14.40
CA ASP A 46 -2.57 12.21 -13.82
C ASP A 46 -2.05 12.37 -12.39
N MET A 47 -0.91 13.04 -12.27
CA MET A 47 -0.26 13.30 -10.98
C MET A 47 -1.13 14.10 -10.02
N LYS A 48 -2.03 14.96 -10.50
CA LYS A 48 -2.91 15.76 -9.63
C LYS A 48 -3.93 14.86 -8.95
N THR A 49 -4.56 13.96 -9.70
CA THR A 49 -5.49 12.98 -9.14
C THR A 49 -4.78 12.01 -8.20
N MET A 50 -3.60 11.50 -8.58
CA MET A 50 -2.81 10.61 -7.71
C MET A 50 -2.41 11.29 -6.40
N LEU A 51 -1.95 12.54 -6.44
CA LEU A 51 -1.62 13.32 -5.24
C LEU A 51 -2.85 13.54 -4.36
N CYS A 52 -4.00 13.89 -4.95
CA CYS A 52 -5.24 14.07 -4.21
C CYS A 52 -5.66 12.78 -3.47
N LEU A 53 -5.57 11.63 -4.14
CA LEU A 53 -5.88 10.33 -3.55
C LEU A 53 -4.95 10.01 -2.38
N VAL A 54 -3.63 10.14 -2.57
CA VAL A 54 -2.65 9.82 -1.51
C VAL A 54 -2.79 10.79 -0.33
N LYS A 55 -2.97 12.10 -0.59
CA LYS A 55 -3.22 13.09 0.46
C LYS A 55 -4.51 12.79 1.22
N GLY A 56 -5.58 12.38 0.55
CA GLY A 56 -6.83 11.95 1.18
C GLY A 56 -6.61 10.77 2.13
N VAL A 57 -5.88 9.75 1.68
CA VAL A 57 -5.54 8.59 2.52
C VAL A 57 -4.69 9.00 3.73
N LEU A 58 -3.65 9.80 3.54
CA LEU A 58 -2.82 10.30 4.64
C LEU A 58 -3.61 11.19 5.61
N GLY A 59 -4.53 12.02 5.09
CA GLY A 59 -5.35 12.93 5.88
C GLY A 59 -6.34 12.21 6.81
N THR A 60 -6.76 10.99 6.46
CA THR A 60 -7.57 10.15 7.36
C THR A 60 -6.78 9.56 8.54
N LYS A 61 -5.46 9.77 8.59
CA LYS A 61 -4.56 9.27 9.65
C LYS A 61 -3.96 10.43 10.46
N PRO A 62 -4.78 11.18 11.22
CA PRO A 62 -4.31 12.35 11.98
C PRO A 62 -3.30 12.00 13.08
N VAL A 63 -3.26 10.73 13.51
CA VAL A 63 -2.32 10.22 14.52
C VAL A 63 -0.86 10.38 14.09
N CYS A 64 -0.58 10.49 12.79
CA CYS A 64 0.78 10.64 12.27
C CYS A 64 1.38 12.04 12.52
N ARG A 65 0.59 13.05 12.94
CA ARG A 65 1.04 14.43 13.23
C ARG A 65 1.99 15.03 12.17
N LEU A 66 1.80 14.66 10.90
CA LEU A 66 2.60 15.16 9.80
C LEU A 66 2.24 16.62 9.56
N SER A 67 3.25 17.48 9.41
CA SER A 67 3.04 18.82 8.85
C SER A 67 2.59 18.70 7.39
N GLU A 68 1.94 19.75 6.87
CA GLU A 68 1.51 19.79 5.46
C GLU A 68 2.69 19.54 4.49
N LYS A 69 3.87 20.09 4.80
CA LYS A 69 5.09 19.88 4.02
C LYS A 69 5.55 18.42 4.04
N GLU A 70 5.45 17.74 5.17
CA GLU A 70 5.81 16.33 5.30
C GLU A 70 4.79 15.42 4.62
N GLN A 71 3.51 15.77 4.70
CA GLN A 71 2.45 15.07 3.97
C GLN A 71 2.66 15.17 2.46
N ASP A 72 3.05 16.35 1.96
CA ASP A 72 3.34 16.57 0.54
C ASP A 72 4.57 15.81 0.08
N PHE A 73 5.63 15.83 0.90
CA PHE A 73 6.84 15.06 0.66
C PHE A 73 6.55 13.56 0.61
N LEU A 74 5.87 13.01 1.63
CA LEU A 74 5.50 11.59 1.67
C LEU A 74 4.58 11.21 0.53
N SER A 75 3.61 12.06 0.18
CA SER A 75 2.72 11.80 -0.95
C SER A 75 3.51 11.62 -2.24
N THR A 76 4.50 12.49 -2.46
CA THR A 76 5.38 12.42 -3.63
C THR A 76 6.24 11.15 -3.62
N VAL A 77 6.83 10.80 -2.47
CA VAL A 77 7.64 9.58 -2.32
C VAL A 77 6.80 8.32 -2.55
N LEU A 78 5.60 8.25 -1.99
CA LEU A 78 4.69 7.11 -2.15
C LEU A 78 4.26 6.93 -3.61
N ILE A 79 3.90 8.01 -4.29
CA ILE A 79 3.56 7.96 -5.72
C ILE A 79 4.77 7.49 -6.53
N LYS A 80 5.96 8.03 -6.25
CA LYS A 80 7.18 7.63 -6.95
C LYS A 80 7.49 6.15 -6.75
N ALA A 81 7.36 5.63 -5.53
CA ALA A 81 7.56 4.21 -5.22
C ALA A 81 6.51 3.34 -5.93
N PHE A 82 5.24 3.75 -5.91
CA PHE A 82 4.16 3.08 -6.63
C PHE A 82 4.44 3.02 -8.14
N LEU A 83 4.79 4.13 -8.78
CA LEU A 83 5.08 4.16 -10.21
C LEU A 83 6.27 3.27 -10.58
N GLN A 84 7.29 3.16 -9.72
CA GLN A 84 8.42 2.24 -9.91
C GLN A 84 8.02 0.77 -9.76
N SER A 85 6.92 0.47 -9.08
CA SER A 85 6.40 -0.89 -8.93
C SER A 85 5.52 -1.35 -10.10
N VAL A 86 5.01 -0.43 -10.91
CA VAL A 86 4.18 -0.76 -12.07
C VAL A 86 5.06 -1.42 -13.14
N PRO A 87 4.72 -2.64 -13.61
CA PRO A 87 5.49 -3.31 -14.64
C PRO A 87 5.44 -2.52 -15.96
N SER A 88 6.58 -2.47 -16.65
CA SER A 88 6.65 -1.86 -17.98
C SER A 88 5.99 -2.79 -19.02
N PRO A 89 5.44 -2.28 -20.14
CA PRO A 89 4.95 -3.12 -21.23
C PRO A 89 6.01 -4.09 -21.80
N HIS A 90 7.29 -3.79 -21.57
CA HIS A 90 8.43 -4.62 -21.96
C HIS A 90 8.82 -5.68 -20.91
N ASP A 91 8.28 -5.60 -19.68
CA ASP A 91 8.47 -6.64 -18.68
C ASP A 91 7.68 -7.88 -19.14
N SER A 92 8.36 -9.03 -19.23
CA SER A 92 7.79 -10.27 -19.79
C SER A 92 6.39 -10.58 -19.24
N TYR A 93 5.49 -11.05 -20.12
CA TYR A 93 4.06 -11.33 -19.88
C TYR A 93 3.69 -12.10 -18.59
N ARG A 94 4.65 -12.69 -17.88
CA ARG A 94 4.46 -13.48 -16.67
C ARG A 94 4.40 -12.68 -15.37
N THR A 95 4.74 -11.38 -15.38
CA THR A 95 4.70 -10.52 -14.18
C THR A 95 3.84 -9.28 -14.42
N GLN A 96 2.53 -9.46 -14.58
CA GLN A 96 1.56 -8.36 -14.62
C GLN A 96 1.20 -7.82 -13.22
N SER A 97 1.72 -8.43 -12.15
CA SER A 97 1.55 -7.95 -10.79
C SER A 97 2.51 -6.78 -10.48
N LEU A 98 2.06 -5.86 -9.63
CA LEU A 98 2.93 -4.83 -9.06
C LEU A 98 4.15 -5.48 -8.38
N LYS A 99 5.34 -4.90 -8.59
CA LYS A 99 6.54 -5.32 -7.86
C LYS A 99 6.33 -5.05 -6.36
N PRO A 100 6.71 -5.96 -5.47
CA PRO A 100 6.50 -5.76 -4.03
C PRO A 100 7.27 -4.53 -3.54
N ILE A 101 6.61 -3.71 -2.72
CA ILE A 101 7.22 -2.55 -2.03
C ILE A 101 7.31 -2.89 -0.55
N GLN A 102 8.53 -2.91 -0.01
CA GLN A 102 8.76 -3.08 1.42
C GLN A 102 8.89 -1.73 2.11
N PHE A 103 8.13 -1.51 3.18
CA PHE A 103 8.25 -0.32 4.03
C PHE A 103 9.17 -0.61 5.21
N LEU A 104 10.10 0.30 5.47
CA LEU A 104 11.01 0.27 6.62
C LEU A 104 10.90 1.57 7.39
N THR A 105 10.77 1.45 8.70
CA THR A 105 10.70 2.59 9.61
C THR A 105 12.05 2.77 10.29
N CYS A 106 12.58 3.99 10.26
CA CYS A 106 13.80 4.36 10.96
C CYS A 106 13.46 5.44 11.98
N GLU A 107 13.65 5.14 13.27
CA GLU A 107 13.40 6.10 14.34
C GLU A 107 14.47 7.20 14.36
N GLY A 108 14.09 8.39 14.85
CA GLY A 108 14.99 9.52 15.06
C GLY A 108 15.40 10.30 13.80
N ARG A 109 14.90 9.93 12.61
CA ARG A 109 15.11 10.70 11.37
C ARG A 109 13.84 11.45 10.98
N PRO A 110 13.95 12.68 10.44
CA PRO A 110 12.79 13.42 9.96
C PRO A 110 12.20 12.75 8.71
N VAL A 111 10.91 12.96 8.47
CA VAL A 111 10.18 12.41 7.33
C VAL A 111 10.82 12.79 5.99
N SER A 112 11.41 13.99 5.90
CA SER A 112 12.15 14.48 4.74
C SER A 112 13.35 13.63 4.33
N HIS A 113 13.84 12.75 5.22
CA HIS A 113 14.91 11.81 4.93
C HIS A 113 14.42 10.46 4.38
N THR A 114 13.11 10.29 4.20
CA THR A 114 12.57 9.08 3.56
C THR A 114 13.13 8.94 2.15
N LYS A 115 13.63 7.74 1.84
CA LYS A 115 14.25 7.42 0.55
C LYS A 115 13.68 6.14 -0.01
N ILE A 116 13.59 6.09 -1.33
CA ILE A 116 13.30 4.87 -2.06
C ILE A 116 14.63 4.21 -2.39
N ILE A 117 14.76 2.95 -2.00
CA ILE A 117 15.94 2.14 -2.27
C ILE A 117 15.49 1.01 -3.20
N ASN A 118 16.04 0.99 -4.41
CA ASN A 118 15.81 -0.10 -5.34
C ASN A 118 16.81 -1.21 -5.00
N GLY A 119 16.31 -2.34 -4.51
CA GLY A 119 17.16 -3.46 -4.14
C GLY A 119 16.39 -4.49 -3.34
N VAL A 120 17.15 -5.39 -2.71
CA VAL A 120 16.64 -6.41 -1.79
C VAL A 120 17.11 -6.05 -0.40
N LEU A 121 16.18 -6.06 0.57
CA LEU A 121 16.51 -5.97 1.98
C LEU A 121 16.73 -7.38 2.51
N ILE A 122 17.85 -7.59 3.20
CA ILE A 122 18.16 -8.84 3.88
C ILE A 122 18.27 -8.52 5.37
N GLU A 123 17.41 -9.12 6.18
CA GLU A 123 17.54 -9.09 7.63
C GLU A 123 18.63 -10.10 8.02
N ALA A 124 19.76 -9.60 8.52
CA ALA A 124 20.91 -10.42 8.91
C ALA A 124 21.28 -10.10 10.37
N PRO A 125 20.85 -10.93 11.34
CA PRO A 125 21.02 -10.63 12.76
C PRO A 125 22.47 -10.68 13.26
N GLU A 126 23.40 -11.27 12.49
CA GLU A 126 24.76 -11.60 12.96
C GLU A 126 25.89 -10.91 12.18
N LEU A 127 25.60 -9.91 11.34
CA LEU A 127 26.69 -9.21 10.65
C LEU A 127 27.44 -8.29 11.63
N PRO A 128 28.74 -8.53 11.90
CA PRO A 128 29.51 -7.64 12.76
C PRO A 128 29.52 -6.22 12.21
N THR A 129 28.93 -5.29 12.97
CA THR A 129 28.75 -3.89 12.58
C THR A 129 30.04 -3.06 12.62
N TYR A 130 31.15 -3.64 13.10
CA TYR A 130 32.40 -2.93 13.36
C TYR A 130 33.23 -2.58 12.11
N ASN A 131 32.78 -2.90 10.89
CA ASN A 131 33.46 -2.55 9.64
C ASN A 131 32.50 -2.18 8.49
N LEU A 132 31.45 -1.39 8.75
CA LEU A 132 30.58 -0.87 7.69
C LEU A 132 31.20 0.33 6.98
N ASN A 133 32.20 0.10 6.12
CA ASN A 133 32.61 1.13 5.17
C ASN A 133 33.15 0.59 3.85
N THR A 134 32.50 -0.44 3.31
CA THR A 134 32.79 -0.91 1.95
C THR A 134 31.50 -0.91 1.15
N ALA A 135 31.29 0.14 0.38
CA ALA A 135 30.37 0.09 -0.76
C ALA A 135 30.93 -0.94 -1.76
N VAL A 136 30.54 -2.20 -1.61
CA VAL A 136 30.97 -3.29 -2.49
C VAL A 136 30.22 -3.14 -3.80
N ARG A 137 30.96 -2.93 -4.90
CA ARG A 137 30.40 -2.91 -6.26
C ARG A 137 30.47 -4.33 -6.86
N ASN A 138 29.51 -4.67 -7.71
CA ASN A 138 29.45 -5.98 -8.41
C ASN A 138 29.34 -7.20 -7.49
N LEU A 139 28.53 -7.10 -6.42
CA LEU A 139 28.23 -8.23 -5.53
C LEU A 139 27.46 -9.33 -6.30
N LYS A 140 27.98 -10.56 -6.27
CA LYS A 140 27.23 -11.75 -6.71
C LYS A 140 26.62 -12.41 -5.48
N VAL A 141 25.31 -12.58 -5.48
CA VAL A 141 24.57 -13.20 -4.38
C VAL A 141 24.15 -14.60 -4.81
N ALA A 142 24.50 -15.60 -3.99
CA ALA A 142 24.04 -16.97 -4.14
C ALA A 142 23.00 -17.27 -3.05
N LEU A 143 21.84 -17.78 -3.45
CA LEU A 143 20.78 -18.19 -2.53
C LEU A 143 20.86 -19.71 -2.36
N TYR A 144 21.18 -20.15 -1.14
CA TYR A 144 21.18 -21.57 -0.79
C TYR A 144 19.91 -21.86 0.00
N ASN A 145 19.10 -22.79 -0.51
CA ASN A 145 17.94 -23.33 0.21
C ASN A 145 18.26 -24.73 0.73
N VAL A 146 19.27 -24.82 1.60
CA VAL A 146 19.70 -26.06 2.25
C VAL A 146 19.91 -25.74 3.73
N SER A 147 19.26 -26.52 4.59
CA SER A 147 19.52 -26.50 6.04
C SER A 147 20.60 -27.54 6.34
N MET A 148 21.60 -27.17 7.15
CA MET A 148 22.52 -28.15 7.76
C MET A 148 21.89 -28.73 9.03
#